data_AF-A0A2V5NV53-F1
#
_entry.id   AF-A0A2V5NV53-F1
#
_cell.length_a   1.000
_cell.length_b   1.000
_cell.length_c   1.000
_cell.angle_alpha   90.00
_cell.angle_beta   90.00
_cell.angle_gamma   90.00
#
_symmetry.space_group_name_H-M   'P 1'
#
loop_
_entity.id
_entity.type
_entity.pdbx_description
1 polymer ?
#
loop_
_entity_poly.entity_id
_entity_poly.type
_entity_poly.pdbx_seq_one_letter_code
_entity_poly.pdbx_strand_id
1 'polypeptide(L)'
;MHGPHQEVPILWRTETDFGNHFSALVFGHIVMAFFLTLLCARFVPAGGAGACAVMGILVALVYAGADMITFAVQPLTTKILWGWIVGVLIQFTIGGAIIGALYKAPPSNVTFVKERPR
;
A
#
# COMPACT_ATOMS: atom_id res chain seq x y z
N MET A 1 -18.98 -19.99 13.87
CA MET A 1 -19.06 -18.53 13.74
C MET A 1 -19.15 -18.20 12.26
N HIS A 2 -20.25 -17.62 11.78
CA HIS A 2 -20.37 -17.18 10.37
C HIS A 2 -19.50 -15.93 10.20
N GLY A 3 -18.40 -16.05 9.46
CA GLY A 3 -17.51 -14.91 9.16
C GLY A 3 -18.14 -13.95 8.15
N PRO A 4 -17.75 -12.66 8.13
CA PRO A 4 -18.27 -11.67 7.18
C PRO A 4 -18.18 -12.10 5.71
N HIS A 5 -17.19 -12.93 5.37
CA HIS A 5 -16.98 -13.48 4.03
C HIS A 5 -18.08 -14.44 3.55
N GLN A 6 -18.92 -14.95 4.46
CA GLN A 6 -20.09 -15.76 4.10
C GLN A 6 -21.36 -14.93 3.91
N GLU A 7 -21.32 -13.61 4.13
CA GLU A 7 -22.46 -12.73 3.85
C GLU A 7 -22.71 -12.59 2.34
N VAL A 8 -21.70 -12.83 1.48
CA VAL A 8 -21.82 -12.74 0.01
C VAL A 8 -21.08 -13.90 -0.70
N PRO A 9 -21.63 -15.12 -0.65
CA PRO A 9 -20.95 -16.30 -1.19
C PRO A 9 -20.71 -16.24 -2.71
N ILE A 10 -21.45 -15.41 -3.46
CA ILE A 10 -21.26 -15.26 -4.92
C ILE A 10 -19.98 -14.51 -5.29
N LEU A 11 -19.38 -13.74 -4.36
CA LEU A 11 -18.15 -12.99 -4.61
C LEU A 11 -16.88 -13.79 -4.31
N TRP A 12 -17.00 -14.91 -3.61
CA TRP A 12 -15.85 -15.69 -3.18
C TRP A 12 -15.64 -16.90 -4.10
N ARG A 13 -14.38 -17.12 -4.49
CA ARG A 13 -14.00 -18.38 -5.15
C ARG A 13 -14.19 -19.55 -4.18
N THR A 14 -14.42 -20.73 -4.73
CA THR A 14 -14.36 -21.96 -3.92
C THR A 14 -12.97 -22.06 -3.29
N GLU A 15 -12.86 -22.72 -2.14
CA GLU A 15 -11.60 -22.80 -1.39
C GLU A 15 -10.44 -23.36 -2.24
N THR A 16 -10.72 -24.42 -3.01
CA THR A 16 -9.76 -25.02 -3.94
C THR A 16 -9.31 -24.05 -5.02
N ASP A 17 -10.25 -23.28 -5.59
CA ASP A 17 -9.94 -22.32 -6.65
C ASP A 17 -9.23 -21.08 -6.10
N PHE A 18 -9.55 -20.65 -4.88
CA PHE A 18 -8.82 -19.59 -4.18
C PHE A 18 -7.35 -19.98 -3.95
N GLY A 19 -7.09 -21.23 -3.53
CA GLY A 19 -5.73 -21.75 -3.36
C GLY A 19 -4.89 -21.64 -4.63
N ASN A 20 -5.47 -21.96 -5.80
CA ASN A 20 -4.79 -21.84 -7.09
C ASN A 20 -4.45 -20.40 -7.47
N HIS A 21 -5.24 -19.43 -6.99
CA HIS A 21 -5.06 -18.00 -7.26
C HIS A 21 -4.31 -17.25 -6.15
N PHE A 22 -3.94 -17.92 -5.06
CA PHE A 22 -3.28 -17.29 -3.92
C PHE A 22 -1.92 -16.68 -4.32
N SER A 23 -1.20 -17.30 -5.25
CA SER A 23 0.05 -16.75 -5.80
C SER A 23 -0.17 -15.40 -6.50
N ALA A 24 -1.27 -15.24 -7.23
CA ALA A 24 -1.63 -13.98 -7.87
C ALA A 24 -1.98 -12.90 -6.85
N LEU A 25 -2.64 -13.27 -5.74
CA LEU A 25 -2.91 -12.36 -4.62
C LEU A 25 -1.60 -11.84 -4.00
N VAL A 26 -0.67 -12.74 -3.68
CA VAL A 26 0.65 -12.38 -3.13
C VAL A 26 1.41 -11.50 -4.10
N PHE A 27 1.41 -11.85 -5.39
CA PHE A 27 2.05 -11.04 -6.43
C PHE A 27 1.47 -9.63 -6.50
N GLY A 28 0.14 -9.47 -6.44
CA GLY A 28 -0.52 -8.18 -6.36
C GLY A 28 -0.02 -7.31 -5.19
N HIS A 29 0.12 -7.90 -4.00
CA HIS A 29 0.67 -7.19 -2.84
C HIS A 29 2.14 -6.80 -3.03
N ILE A 30 2.96 -7.65 -3.65
CA ILE A 30 4.36 -7.33 -3.96
C ILE A 30 4.43 -6.12 -4.90
N VAL A 31 3.61 -6.11 -5.97
CA VAL A 31 3.55 -5.00 -6.93
C VAL A 31 3.13 -3.70 -6.23
N MET A 32 2.12 -3.76 -5.36
CA MET A 32 1.68 -2.61 -4.57
C MET A 32 2.78 -2.08 -3.65
N ALA A 33 3.47 -2.97 -2.91
CA ALA A 33 4.56 -2.58 -2.01
C ALA A 33 5.73 -1.95 -2.78
N PHE A 34 6.06 -2.51 -3.95
CA PHE A 34 7.07 -1.95 -4.84
C PHE A 34 6.70 -0.55 -5.33
N PHE A 35 5.45 -0.34 -5.76
CA PHE A 35 4.98 0.96 -6.20
C PHE A 35 5.03 2.00 -5.07
N LEU A 36 4.56 1.65 -3.88
CA LEU A 36 4.65 2.51 -2.70
C LEU A 36 6.12 2.85 -2.37
N THR A 37 7.02 1.89 -2.51
CA THR A 37 8.46 2.09 -2.30
C THR A 37 9.04 3.10 -3.28
N LEU A 38 8.69 2.98 -4.57
CA LEU A 38 9.13 3.94 -5.59
C LEU A 38 8.57 5.35 -5.34
N LEU A 39 7.31 5.47 -4.93
CA LEU A 39 6.71 6.76 -4.58
C LEU A 39 7.45 7.40 -3.41
N CYS A 40 7.70 6.65 -2.35
CA CYS A 40 8.47 7.12 -1.19
C CYS A 40 9.89 7.51 -1.60
N ALA A 41 10.61 6.68 -2.35
CA ALA A 41 11.97 6.97 -2.79
C ALA A 41 12.06 8.22 -3.69
N ARG A 42 11.05 8.45 -4.54
CA ARG A 42 11.06 9.55 -5.51
C ARG A 42 10.58 10.88 -4.93
N PHE A 43 9.54 10.86 -4.12
CA PHE A 43 8.84 12.07 -3.66
C PHE A 43 9.11 12.40 -2.20
N VAL A 44 9.80 11.54 -1.45
CA VAL A 44 10.27 11.80 -0.08
C VAL A 44 11.81 11.75 -0.07
N PRO A 45 12.50 12.76 -0.67
CA PRO A 45 13.94 12.73 -0.86
C PRO A 45 14.76 12.77 0.44
N ALA A 46 14.20 13.34 1.52
CA ALA A 46 14.83 13.30 2.84
C ALA A 46 14.63 11.95 3.58
N GLY A 47 13.81 11.05 3.01
CA GLY A 47 13.32 9.88 3.71
C GLY A 47 12.46 10.23 4.93
N GLY A 48 12.26 9.24 5.80
CA GLY A 48 11.59 9.43 7.08
C GLY A 48 10.24 8.74 7.16
N ALA A 49 10.02 8.04 8.28
CA ALA A 49 8.83 7.25 8.52
C ALA A 49 7.53 8.06 8.41
N GLY A 50 7.49 9.27 9.00
CA GLY A 50 6.29 10.11 8.97
C GLY A 50 5.90 10.58 7.57
N ALA A 51 6.86 11.05 6.77
CA ALA A 51 6.59 11.55 5.43
C ALA A 51 6.15 10.42 4.47
N CYS A 52 6.78 9.25 4.56
CA CYS A 52 6.35 8.08 3.79
C CYS A 52 5.03 7.48 4.29
N ALA A 53 4.69 7.59 5.58
CA ALA A 53 3.38 7.21 6.10
C ALA A 53 2.26 8.09 5.51
N VAL A 54 2.48 9.41 5.42
CA VAL A 54 1.54 10.33 4.74
C VAL A 54 1.38 9.97 3.28
N MET A 55 2.47 9.64 2.57
CA MET A 55 2.39 9.13 1.20
C MET A 55 1.53 7.85 1.14
N GLY A 56 1.71 6.92 2.08
CA GLY A 56 0.87 5.75 2.23
C GLY A 56 -0.62 6.07 2.41
N ILE A 57 -0.96 7.07 3.22
CA ILE A 57 -2.35 7.53 3.40
C ILE A 57 -2.93 8.06 2.09
N LEU A 58 -2.17 8.82 1.31
CA LEU A 58 -2.63 9.34 0.01
C LEU A 58 -2.94 8.19 -0.96
N VAL A 59 -2.08 7.17 -1.01
CA VAL A 59 -2.33 5.97 -1.81
C VAL A 59 -3.55 5.21 -1.30
N ALA A 60 -3.71 5.06 0.01
CA ALA A 60 -4.87 4.43 0.62
C ALA A 60 -6.18 5.12 0.23
N LEU A 61 -6.19 6.45 0.11
CA LEU A 61 -7.39 7.19 -0.30
C LEU A 61 -7.80 6.90 -1.75
N VAL A 62 -6.82 6.69 -2.64
CA VAL A 62 -7.09 6.27 -4.02
C VAL A 62 -7.73 4.88 -4.04
N TYR A 63 -7.21 3.95 -3.24
CA TYR A 63 -7.78 2.60 -3.11
C TYR A 63 -9.17 2.62 -2.46
N ALA A 64 -9.41 3.45 -1.45
CA ALA A 64 -10.74 3.61 -0.87
C ALA A 64 -11.76 4.06 -1.94
N GLY A 65 -11.36 4.93 -2.87
CA GLY A 65 -12.18 5.28 -4.04
C GLY A 65 -12.46 4.09 -4.96
N ALA A 66 -11.46 3.25 -5.23
CA ALA A 66 -11.62 2.03 -6.02
C ALA A 66 -12.54 1.00 -5.32
N ASP A 67 -12.45 0.89 -4.00
CA ASP A 67 -13.33 0.04 -3.19
C ASP A 67 -14.79 0.53 -3.24
N MET A 68 -15.01 1.85 -3.24
CA MET A 68 -16.35 2.42 -3.42
C MET A 68 -16.93 2.14 -4.81
N ILE A 69 -16.10 2.23 -5.85
CA ILE A 69 -16.52 1.87 -7.22
C ILE A 69 -16.91 0.39 -7.28
N THR A 70 -16.06 -0.47 -6.70
CA THR A 70 -16.28 -1.92 -6.58
C THR A 70 -17.60 -2.21 -5.86
N PHE A 71 -17.86 -1.54 -4.74
CA PHE A 71 -19.11 -1.66 -4.00
C PHE A 71 -20.35 -1.25 -4.82
N ALA A 72 -20.22 -0.29 -5.74
CA ALA A 72 -21.32 0.12 -6.60
C ALA A 72 -21.64 -0.91 -7.69
N VAL A 73 -20.64 -1.65 -8.19
CA VAL A 73 -20.81 -2.61 -9.30
C VAL A 73 -20.93 -4.07 -8.85
N GLN A 74 -20.49 -4.39 -7.64
CA GLN A 74 -20.51 -5.73 -7.08
C GLN A 74 -21.37 -5.78 -5.81
N PRO A 75 -22.03 -6.90 -5.52
CA PRO A 75 -22.91 -7.05 -4.35
C PRO A 75 -22.14 -7.13 -3.01
N LEU A 76 -21.23 -6.21 -2.71
CA LEU A 76 -20.50 -6.15 -1.45
C LEU A 76 -21.40 -5.70 -0.30
N THR A 77 -21.17 -6.22 0.91
CA THR A 77 -21.81 -5.68 2.11
C THR A 77 -21.07 -4.43 2.59
N THR A 78 -21.81 -3.52 3.23
CA THR A 78 -21.22 -2.31 3.82
C THR A 78 -20.18 -2.64 4.89
N LYS A 79 -20.31 -3.77 5.61
CA LYS A 79 -19.30 -4.22 6.58
C LYS A 79 -17.98 -4.58 5.91
N ILE A 80 -18.03 -5.30 4.78
CA ILE A 80 -16.84 -5.68 4.01
C ILE A 80 -16.17 -4.43 3.44
N LEU A 81 -16.96 -3.50 2.87
CA LEU A 81 -16.45 -2.24 2.36
C LEU A 81 -15.66 -1.46 3.43
N TRP A 82 -16.26 -1.24 4.61
CA TRP A 82 -15.57 -0.55 5.70
C TRP A 82 -14.34 -1.30 6.19
N GLY A 83 -14.41 -2.63 6.25
CA GLY A 83 -13.26 -3.48 6.58
C GLY A 83 -12.10 -3.30 5.58
N TRP A 84 -12.39 -3.23 4.29
CA TRP A 84 -11.39 -2.99 3.24
C TRP A 84 -10.79 -1.60 3.32
N ILE A 85 -11.62 -0.56 3.43
CA ILE A 85 -11.14 0.83 3.56
C ILE A 85 -10.20 0.98 4.78
N VAL A 86 -10.61 0.45 5.93
CA VAL A 86 -9.78 0.48 7.15
C VAL A 86 -8.51 -0.35 6.97
N GLY A 87 -8.62 -1.55 6.38
CA GLY A 87 -7.49 -2.42 6.12
C GLY A 87 -6.45 -1.80 5.20
N VAL A 88 -6.89 -1.20 4.08
CA VAL A 88 -6.08 -0.45 3.12
C VAL A 88 -5.40 0.73 3.82
N LEU A 89 -6.14 1.52 4.60
CA LEU A 89 -5.58 2.65 5.33
C LEU A 89 -4.45 2.22 6.27
N ILE A 90 -4.69 1.18 7.06
CA ILE A 90 -3.68 0.62 7.97
C ILE A 90 -2.48 0.07 7.19
N GLN A 91 -2.72 -0.74 6.16
CA GLN A 91 -1.69 -1.41 5.38
C GLN A 91 -0.72 -0.41 4.73
N PHE A 92 -1.25 0.59 4.02
CA PHE A 92 -0.40 1.56 3.33
C PHE A 92 0.25 2.56 4.28
N THR A 93 -0.41 2.96 5.37
CA THR A 93 0.19 3.85 6.37
C THR A 93 1.40 3.18 7.04
N ILE A 94 1.22 1.94 7.52
CA ILE A 94 2.30 1.18 8.16
C ILE A 94 3.39 0.82 7.14
N GLY A 95 3.00 0.34 5.95
CA GLY A 95 3.95 0.02 4.89
C GLY A 95 4.79 1.23 4.49
N GLY A 96 4.17 2.40 4.34
CA GLY A 96 4.85 3.66 4.08
C GLY A 96 5.80 4.05 5.21
N ALA A 97 5.37 3.94 6.47
CA ALA A 97 6.22 4.22 7.63
C ALA A 97 7.47 3.32 7.67
N ILE A 98 7.29 2.02 7.43
CA ILE A 98 8.39 1.03 7.38
C ILE A 98 9.36 1.40 6.26
N ILE A 99 8.86 1.63 5.04
CA ILE A 99 9.71 2.02 3.90
C ILE A 99 10.50 3.29 4.23
N GLY A 100 9.84 4.32 4.78
CA GLY A 100 10.49 5.58 5.13
C GLY A 100 11.51 5.46 6.26
N ALA A 101 11.33 4.50 7.18
CA ALA A 101 12.30 4.19 8.22
C ALA A 101 13.52 3.43 7.68
N LEU A 102 13.30 2.55 6.70
CA LEU A 102 14.36 1.74 6.08
C LEU A 102 15.14 2.52 5.02
N TYR A 103 14.50 3.45 4.31
CA TYR A 103 15.12 4.19 3.22
C TYR A 103 15.98 5.33 3.78
N LYS A 104 17.29 5.09 3.85
CA LYS A 104 18.28 6.12 4.18
C LYS A 104 18.60 6.92 2.92
N ALA A 105 18.14 8.17 2.87
CA ALA A 105 18.48 9.07 1.78
C ALA A 105 20.01 9.24 1.66
N PRO A 106 20.59 9.21 0.45
CA PRO A 106 21.98 9.58 0.25
C PRO A 106 22.18 11.03 0.73
N PRO A 107 23.29 11.35 1.41
CA PRO A 107 23.53 12.70 1.90
C PRO A 107 23.51 13.68 0.73
N SER A 108 22.68 14.73 0.84
CA SER A 108 22.54 15.80 -0.17
C SER A 108 23.82 16.61 -0.39
N ASN A 109 24.85 16.38 0.43
CA ASN A 109 26.04 17.21 0.54
C ASN A 109 27.28 16.39 0.17
N VAL A 110 27.44 16.06 -1.12
CA VAL A 110 28.79 15.87 -1.66
C VAL A 110 29.36 17.28 -1.85
N THR A 111 29.92 17.84 -0.78
CA THR A 111 30.72 19.06 -0.86
C THR A 111 31.96 18.74 -1.69
N PHE A 112 31.97 19.13 -2.97
CA PHE A 112 33.19 19.19 -3.75
C PHE A 112 34.13 20.17 -3.05
N VAL A 113 35.14 19.64 -2.36
CA VAL A 113 36.25 20.43 -1.83
C VAL A 113 36.99 20.99 -3.06
N LYS A 114 36.82 22.29 -3.31
CA LYS A 114 37.60 23.01 -4.32
C LYS A 114 39.05 23.05 -3.83
N GLU A 115 39.92 22.22 -4.39
CA GLU A 115 41.35 22.31 -4.11
C GLU A 115 41.83 23.73 -4.42
N ARG A 116 42.50 24.37 -3.45
CA ARG A 116 43.09 25.69 -3.65
C ARG A 116 44.24 25.60 -4.65
N PRO A 117 44.33 26.51 -5.65
CA PRO A 117 45.48 26.58 -6.52
C PRO A 117 46.73 26.95 -5.69
N ARG A 118 47.83 26.26 -5.96
CA ARG A 118 49.16 26.48 -5.35
C ARG A 118 49.77 27.80 -5.79
#